data_AF-A0A2S9GHJ9-F1
#
_entry.id   AF-A0A2S9GHJ9-F1
#
_cell.length_a   1.000
_cell.length_b   1.000
_cell.length_c   1.000
_cell.angle_alpha   90.00
_cell.angle_beta   90.00
_cell.angle_gamma   90.00
#
_symmetry.space_group_name_H-M   'P 1'
#
loop_
_entity.id
_entity.type
_entity.pdbx_description
1 polymer ?
#
loop_
_entity_poly.entity_id
_entity_poly.type
_entity_poly.pdbx_seq_one_letter_code
_entity_poly.pdbx_strand_id
1 'polypeptide(L)'
;LARRIQQTVAAETGLSCSVGISDNKQRAKVATGFGKPAGIHALTDDTWMLTMGDRPVDALWGVGPKTTKKLGAMGITTVADLAA
;
A
#
# COMPACT_ATOMS: atom_id res chain seq x y z
N LEU A 1 -12.88 -12.58 -7.18
CA LEU A 1 -12.96 -12.78 -5.71
C LEU A 1 -13.16 -11.47 -4.92
N ALA A 2 -12.28 -10.46 -5.04
CA ALA A 2 -12.36 -9.23 -4.25
C ALA A 2 -13.73 -8.50 -4.27
N ARG A 3 -14.36 -8.36 -5.44
CA ARG A 3 -15.73 -7.79 -5.56
C ARG A 3 -16.76 -8.57 -4.76
N ARG A 4 -16.67 -9.91 -4.78
CA ARG A 4 -17.57 -10.78 -4.00
C ARG A 4 -17.40 -10.53 -2.50
N ILE A 5 -16.17 -10.37 -2.02
CA ILE A 5 -15.90 -10.06 -0.61
C ILE A 5 -16.50 -8.69 -0.24
N GLN A 6 -16.33 -7.66 -1.06
CA GLN A 6 -16.95 -6.35 -0.80
C GLN A 6 -18.48 -6.46 -0.73
N GLN A 7 -19.10 -7.19 -1.66
CA GLN A 7 -20.54 -7.43 -1.68
C GLN A 7 -21.02 -8.17 -0.42
N THR A 8 -20.29 -9.20 0.01
CA THR A 8 -20.59 -9.94 1.25
C THR A 8 -20.49 -9.04 2.47
N VAL A 9 -19.41 -8.27 2.62
CA VAL A 9 -19.25 -7.32 3.74
C VAL A 9 -20.40 -6.30 3.76
N ALA A 10 -20.75 -5.73 2.61
CA ALA A 10 -21.85 -4.78 2.52
C ALA A 10 -23.20 -5.42 2.88
N ALA A 11 -23.48 -6.63 2.39
CA ALA A 11 -24.72 -7.34 2.66
C ALA A 11 -24.86 -7.75 4.14
N GLU A 12 -23.77 -8.16 4.79
CA GLU A 12 -23.80 -8.66 6.18
C GLU A 12 -23.69 -7.54 7.22
N THR A 13 -23.04 -6.42 6.90
CA THR A 13 -22.70 -5.38 7.89
C THR A 13 -23.28 -4.00 7.57
N GLY A 14 -23.75 -3.77 6.35
CA GLY A 14 -24.12 -2.43 5.87
C GLY A 14 -22.93 -1.48 5.67
N LEU A 15 -21.69 -1.96 5.83
CA LEU A 15 -20.47 -1.15 5.69
C LEU A 15 -19.80 -1.38 4.33
N SER A 16 -19.20 -0.32 3.79
CA SER A 16 -18.29 -0.44 2.65
C SER A 16 -16.87 -0.78 3.11
N CYS A 17 -16.11 -1.45 2.25
CA CYS A 17 -14.68 -1.73 2.50
C CYS A 17 -13.85 -1.54 1.23
N SER A 18 -12.56 -1.22 1.39
CA SER A 18 -11.58 -1.22 0.31
C SER A 18 -10.73 -2.48 0.36
N VAL A 19 -10.32 -2.99 -0.81
CA VAL A 19 -9.50 -4.21 -0.91
C VAL A 19 -8.22 -3.94 -1.69
N GLY A 20 -7.07 -4.20 -1.06
CA GLY A 20 -5.76 -4.22 -1.70
C GLY A 20 -5.32 -5.65 -2.02
N ILE A 21 -4.70 -5.85 -3.19
CA ILE A 21 -4.25 -7.16 -3.69
C ILE A 21 -2.77 -7.09 -4.04
N SER A 22 -2.01 -8.10 -3.61
CA SER A 22 -0.59 -8.30 -3.99
C SER A 22 -0.15 -9.74 -3.67
N ASP A 23 1.04 -10.08 -4.14
CA ASP A 23 1.85 -11.26 -3.76
C ASP A 23 2.39 -11.24 -2.30
N ASN A 24 2.42 -10.09 -1.63
CA ASN A 24 2.89 -9.98 -0.24
C ASN A 24 2.08 -8.97 0.59
N LYS A 25 2.17 -9.10 1.92
CA LYS A 25 1.36 -8.31 2.86
C LYS A 25 1.67 -6.82 2.84
N GLN A 26 2.94 -6.44 2.67
CA GLN A 26 3.35 -5.04 2.68
C GLN A 26 2.77 -4.31 1.47
N ARG A 27 2.93 -4.87 0.28
CA ARG A 27 2.40 -4.29 -0.96
C ARG A 27 0.87 -4.35 -1.00
N ALA A 28 0.24 -5.42 -0.52
CA ALA A 28 -1.22 -5.49 -0.42
C ALA A 28 -1.79 -4.41 0.53
N LYS A 29 -1.12 -4.13 1.66
CA LYS A 29 -1.56 -3.11 2.61
C LYS A 29 -1.48 -1.70 2.03
N VAL A 30 -0.43 -1.44 1.24
CA VAL A 30 -0.25 -0.19 0.50
C VAL A 30 -1.30 -0.09 -0.62
N ALA A 31 -1.55 -1.16 -1.36
CA ALA A 31 -2.58 -1.22 -2.41
C ALA A 31 -3.97 -0.83 -1.88
N THR A 32 -4.34 -1.26 -0.67
CA THR A 32 -5.61 -0.86 -0.05
C THR A 32 -5.76 0.66 0.06
N GLY A 33 -4.67 1.41 0.25
CA GLY A 33 -4.69 2.88 0.27
C GLY A 33 -5.11 3.49 -1.06
N PHE A 34 -4.60 2.96 -2.17
CA PHE A 34 -4.96 3.40 -3.52
C PHE A 34 -6.39 2.99 -3.93
N GLY A 35 -6.92 1.93 -3.33
CA GLY A 35 -8.30 1.49 -3.54
C GLY A 35 -9.34 2.25 -2.71
N LYS A 36 -8.99 3.35 -2.02
CA LYS A 36 -9.96 4.11 -1.22
C LYS A 36 -10.63 5.24 -2.02
N PRO A 37 -11.89 5.58 -1.68
CA PRO A 37 -12.82 4.85 -0.81
C PRO A 37 -13.55 3.70 -1.54
N ALA A 38 -13.92 2.63 -0.81
CA ALA A 38 -14.75 1.51 -1.26
C ALA A 38 -14.33 0.82 -2.59
N GLY A 39 -13.09 0.97 -3.01
CA GLY A 39 -12.54 0.43 -4.25
C GLY A 39 -11.64 -0.80 -4.05
N ILE A 40 -11.18 -1.33 -5.18
CA ILE A 40 -10.24 -2.44 -5.25
C ILE A 40 -9.02 -1.94 -6.00
N HIS A 41 -7.83 -2.23 -5.50
CA HIS A 41 -6.59 -1.92 -6.19
C HIS A 41 -5.59 -3.06 -6.04
N ALA A 42 -4.84 -3.34 -7.11
CA ALA A 42 -3.81 -4.37 -7.13
C ALA A 42 -2.46 -3.70 -7.41
N LEU A 43 -1.47 -4.03 -6.61
CA LEU A 43 -0.07 -3.72 -6.90
C LEU A 43 0.65 -5.05 -7.14
N THR A 44 1.35 -5.12 -8.25
CA THR A 44 2.18 -6.26 -8.68
C THR A 44 3.64 -5.86 -8.57
N ASP A 45 4.54 -6.81 -8.81
CA ASP A 45 5.98 -6.52 -8.86
C ASP A 45 6.29 -5.51 -9.96
N ASP A 46 5.73 -5.73 -11.16
CA ASP A 46 5.90 -4.86 -12.33
C ASP A 46 5.40 -3.42 -12.10
N THR A 47 4.36 -3.25 -11.28
CA THR A 47 3.74 -1.93 -11.04
C THR A 47 4.24 -1.25 -9.77
N TRP A 48 4.95 -1.98 -8.91
CA TRP A 48 5.38 -1.49 -7.61
C TRP A 48 6.30 -0.28 -7.72
N MET A 49 7.42 -0.42 -8.44
CA MET A 49 8.41 0.66 -8.54
C MET A 49 7.88 1.85 -9.33
N LEU A 50 7.06 1.61 -10.37
CA LEU A 50 6.39 2.68 -11.11
C LEU A 50 5.44 3.50 -10.22
N THR A 51 4.81 2.86 -9.23
CA THR A 51 3.81 3.52 -8.36
C THR A 51 4.44 4.14 -7.12
N MET A 52 5.46 3.49 -6.56
CA MET A 52 6.00 3.78 -5.23
C MET A 52 7.41 4.36 -5.25
N GLY A 53 8.18 4.20 -6.34
CA GLY A 53 9.60 4.54 -6.37
C GLY A 53 9.90 5.96 -5.89
N ASP A 54 9.20 6.94 -6.44
CA ASP A 54 9.39 8.37 -6.12
C ASP A 54 8.72 8.81 -4.81
N ARG A 55 8.00 7.91 -4.12
CA ARG A 55 7.32 8.25 -2.88
C ARG A 55 8.30 8.24 -1.72
N PRO A 56 8.05 9.06 -0.69
CA PRO A 56 8.85 9.02 0.53
C PRO A 56 8.77 7.64 1.20
N VAL A 57 9.82 7.27 1.93
CA VAL A 57 9.89 5.98 2.64
C VAL A 57 8.75 5.75 3.64
N ASP A 58 8.14 6.80 4.17
CA ASP A 58 6.99 6.71 5.09
C ASP A 58 5.67 6.34 4.40
N ALA A 59 5.64 6.28 3.07
CA ALA A 59 4.55 5.69 2.30
C ALA A 59 4.52 4.15 2.44
N LEU A 60 5.60 3.53 2.91
CA LEU A 60 5.66 2.09 3.15
C LEU A 60 4.97 1.72 4.47
N TRP A 61 4.17 0.66 4.44
CA TRP A 61 3.57 0.13 5.66
C TRP A 61 4.66 -0.38 6.61
N GLY A 62 4.68 0.18 7.83
CA GLY A 62 5.67 -0.14 8.87
C GLY A 62 6.80 0.89 9.02
N VAL A 63 6.91 1.87 8.11
CA VAL A 63 7.89 2.95 8.23
C VAL A 63 7.23 4.15 8.92
N GLY A 64 7.52 4.31 10.20
CA GLY A 64 7.03 5.46 11.00
C GLY A 64 8.06 6.59 11.11
N PRO A 65 7.69 7.73 11.72
CA PRO A 65 8.50 8.96 11.74
C PRO A 65 9.93 8.78 12.25
N LYS A 66 10.13 7.90 13.24
CA LYS A 66 11.47 7.60 13.78
C LYS A 66 12.36 6.92 12.75
N THR A 67 11.81 5.98 11.98
CA THR A 67 12.55 5.26 10.93
C THR A 67 12.81 6.18 9.75
N THR A 68 11.82 6.96 9.33
CA THR A 68 11.97 8.00 8.29
C THR A 68 13.12 8.96 8.61
N LYS A 69 13.20 9.46 9.85
CA LYS A 69 14.30 10.34 10.28
C LYS A 69 15.67 9.66 10.20
N LYS A 70 15.76 8.38 10.61
CA LYS A 70 17.02 7.62 10.55
C LYS A 70 17.47 7.39 9.10
N LEU A 71 16.54 7.00 8.22
CA LEU A 71 16.81 6.80 6.80
C LEU A 71 17.23 8.12 6.13
N GLY A 72 16.53 9.22 6.42
CA GLY A 72 16.89 10.54 5.90
C GLY A 72 18.29 11.01 6.33
N ALA A 73 18.73 10.67 7.55
CA ALA A 73 20.10 10.96 8.00
C ALA A 73 21.17 10.15 7.24
N MET A 74 20.77 9.07 6.56
CA MET A 74 21.62 8.27 5.67
C MET A 74 21.46 8.67 4.19
N GLY A 75 20.71 9.73 3.88
CA GLY A 75 20.41 10.14 2.50
C GLY A 75 19.33 9.33 1.80
N ILE A 76 18.66 8.41 2.50
CA ILE A 76 17.60 7.56 1.95
C ILE A 76 16.26 8.25 2.19
N THR A 77 15.65 8.79 1.13
CA THR A 77 14.42 9.58 1.22
C THR A 77 13.24 8.96 0.49
N THR A 78 13.49 8.20 -0.58
CA THR A 78 12.47 7.57 -1.41
C THR A 78 12.45 6.05 -1.27
N VAL A 79 11.37 5.41 -1.75
CA VAL A 79 11.30 3.94 -1.82
C VAL A 79 12.36 3.39 -2.78
N ALA A 80 12.66 4.11 -3.87
CA ALA A 80 13.74 3.74 -4.79
C ALA A 80 15.11 3.79 -4.10
N ASP A 81 15.38 4.82 -3.29
CA ASP A 81 16.63 4.93 -2.52
C ASP A 81 16.80 3.74 -1.57
N LEU A 82 15.70 3.29 -0.94
CA LEU A 82 15.72 2.18 0.02
C LEU A 82 15.89 0.81 -0.64
N ALA A 83 15.47 0.68 -1.91
CA ALA A 83 15.52 -0.57 -2.65
C ALA A 83 16.86 -0.79 -3.40
N ALA A 84 17.68 0.26 -3.53
CA ALA A 84 19.01 0.22 -4.14
C ALA A 84 20.05 -0.48 -3.25
#